data_AF-A0A524IHZ4-F1
#
_entry.id   AF-A0A524IHZ4-F1
#
_cell.length_a   1.000
_cell.length_b   1.000
_cell.length_c   1.000
_cell.angle_alpha   90.00
_cell.angle_beta   90.00
_cell.angle_gamma   90.00
#
_symmetry.space_group_name_H-M   'P 1'
#
loop_
_entity.id
_entity.type
_entity.pdbx_description
1 polymer ?
#
loop_
_entity_poly.entity_id
_entity_poly.type
_entity_poly.pdbx_seq_one_letter_code
_entity_poly.pdbx_strand_id
1 'polypeptide(L)'
;MPLEPEDGAKAIQLITSRYNAREWRKKIEKTLSLNPSGFKDDDQRKIFLYLKIGLQAYKSRRADPPSWIVGGYGTKEVIDRALFKPTVIDPEFTKEHVALLGKDPGEEVDSVWWDDMLVNWFEEPEEEGEDQ
;
A
#
# COMPACT_ATOMS: atom_id res chain seq x y z
N MET A 1 -8.49 -13.24 3.57
CA MET A 1 -9.50 -12.26 4.03
C MET A 1 -8.99 -10.86 3.72
N PRO A 2 -9.82 -9.86 3.34
CA PRO A 2 -9.34 -8.48 3.29
C PRO A 2 -8.74 -8.07 4.64
N LEU A 3 -7.59 -7.41 4.64
CA LEU A 3 -6.92 -6.94 5.84
C LEU A 3 -7.86 -6.06 6.65
N GLU A 4 -7.87 -6.30 7.97
CA GLU A 4 -8.53 -5.41 8.92
C GLU A 4 -7.87 -4.01 8.86
N PRO A 5 -8.59 -2.94 9.24
CA PRO A 5 -8.10 -1.57 9.11
C PRO A 5 -6.74 -1.32 9.76
N GLU A 6 -6.39 -2.04 10.83
CA GLU A 6 -5.09 -1.90 11.50
C GLU A 6 -3.95 -2.42 10.63
N ASP A 7 -4.06 -3.63 10.09
CA ASP A 7 -3.04 -4.21 9.21
C ASP A 7 -2.98 -3.51 7.85
N GLY A 8 -4.13 -3.05 7.35
CA GLY A 8 -4.18 -2.21 6.16
C GLY A 8 -3.44 -0.88 6.35
N ALA A 9 -3.61 -0.22 7.50
CA ALA A 9 -2.87 0.99 7.82
C ALA A 9 -1.35 0.73 7.87
N LYS A 10 -0.93 -0.35 8.52
CA LYS A 10 0.48 -0.81 8.57
C LYS A 10 1.05 -1.07 7.18
N ALA A 11 0.29 -1.70 6.29
CA ALA A 11 0.71 -1.95 4.92
C ALA A 11 0.96 -0.64 4.14
N ILE A 12 0.09 0.36 4.28
CA ILE A 12 0.27 1.67 3.63
C ILE A 12 1.46 2.43 4.25
N GLN A 13 1.60 2.39 5.56
CA GLN A 13 2.73 2.98 6.28
C GLN A 13 4.05 2.36 5.80
N LEU A 14 4.13 1.03 5.66
CA LEU A 14 5.29 0.34 5.11
C LEU A 14 5.68 0.86 3.72
N ILE A 15 4.71 0.95 2.80
CA ILE A 15 4.91 1.45 1.44
C ILE A 15 5.46 2.87 1.45
N THR A 16 4.96 3.72 2.35
CA THR A 16 5.23 5.16 2.31
C THR A 16 6.37 5.64 3.21
N SER A 17 6.83 4.83 4.16
CA SER A 17 7.95 5.18 5.05
C SER A 17 9.24 4.45 4.69
N ARG A 18 9.18 3.16 4.31
CA ARG A 18 10.37 2.31 4.13
C ARG A 18 10.79 2.11 2.68
N TYR A 19 10.20 2.82 1.73
CA TYR A 19 10.50 2.70 0.29
C TYR A 19 11.98 2.92 -0.08
N ASN A 20 12.75 3.67 0.72
CA ASN A 20 14.18 3.88 0.48
C ASN A 20 15.05 2.72 0.97
N ALA A 21 14.56 1.92 1.93
CA ALA A 21 15.29 0.81 2.52
C ALA A 21 15.35 -0.38 1.54
N ARG A 22 16.56 -0.87 1.27
CA ARG A 22 16.84 -1.80 0.16
C ARG A 22 16.13 -3.14 0.35
N GLU A 23 16.09 -3.61 1.59
CA GLU A 23 15.43 -4.84 2.04
C GLU A 23 13.91 -4.80 1.85
N TRP A 24 13.31 -3.61 1.84
CA TRP A 24 11.86 -3.42 1.70
C TRP A 24 11.40 -3.17 0.27
N ARG A 25 12.27 -2.67 -0.62
CA ARG A 25 11.86 -2.30 -2.00
C ARG A 25 11.12 -3.41 -2.74
N LYS A 26 11.68 -4.62 -2.77
CA LYS A 26 11.06 -5.75 -3.50
C LYS A 26 9.74 -6.20 -2.89
N LYS A 27 9.63 -6.13 -1.57
CA LYS A 27 8.39 -6.41 -0.82
C LYS A 27 7.31 -5.38 -1.13
N ILE A 28 7.67 -4.09 -1.11
CA ILE A 28 6.77 -3.00 -1.48
C ILE A 28 6.32 -3.10 -2.94
N GLU A 29 7.24 -3.40 -3.88
CA GLU A 29 6.88 -3.65 -5.29
C GLU A 29 5.87 -4.81 -5.40
N LYS A 30 6.10 -5.90 -4.67
CA LYS A 30 5.19 -7.06 -4.63
C LYS A 30 3.83 -6.66 -4.03
N THR A 31 3.79 -5.95 -2.91
CA THR A 31 2.54 -5.45 -2.31
C THR A 31 1.79 -4.55 -3.29
N LEU A 32 2.45 -3.60 -3.95
CA LEU A 32 1.83 -2.73 -4.95
C LEU A 32 1.37 -3.49 -6.21
N SER A 33 1.87 -4.70 -6.47
CA SER A 33 1.36 -5.55 -7.55
C SER A 33 0.00 -6.19 -7.24
N LEU A 34 -0.36 -6.29 -5.95
CA LEU A 34 -1.59 -6.95 -5.48
C LEU A 34 -2.87 -6.21 -5.88
N ASN A 35 -4.00 -6.92 -5.81
CA ASN A 35 -5.32 -6.33 -6.02
C ASN A 35 -5.71 -5.47 -4.79
N PRO A 36 -6.25 -4.24 -4.98
CA PRO A 36 -6.78 -3.42 -3.88
C PRO A 36 -7.89 -4.09 -3.05
N SER A 37 -8.51 -5.16 -3.53
CA SER A 37 -9.52 -5.94 -2.79
C SER A 37 -9.02 -6.53 -1.46
N GLY A 38 -7.70 -6.57 -1.23
CA GLY A 38 -7.13 -7.02 0.05
C GLY A 38 -7.22 -5.98 1.17
N PHE A 39 -7.77 -4.79 0.95
CA PHE A 39 -8.14 -3.87 2.03
C PHE A 39 -9.63 -3.97 2.32
N LYS A 40 -10.00 -4.11 3.60
CA LYS A 40 -11.41 -4.03 4.04
C LYS A 40 -11.92 -2.60 4.05
N ASP A 41 -11.07 -1.66 4.48
CA ASP A 41 -11.35 -0.23 4.55
C ASP A 41 -11.28 0.43 3.16
N ASP A 42 -12.31 1.18 2.79
CA ASP A 42 -12.41 1.78 1.45
C ASP A 42 -11.47 2.97 1.26
N ASP A 43 -11.21 3.74 2.31
CA ASP A 43 -10.28 4.87 2.24
C ASP A 43 -8.86 4.37 2.04
N GLN A 44 -8.44 3.35 2.78
CA GLN A 44 -7.17 2.66 2.58
C GLN A 44 -7.05 2.07 1.18
N ARG A 45 -8.13 1.51 0.64
CA ARG A 45 -8.17 1.00 -0.75
C ARG A 45 -7.93 2.11 -1.77
N LYS A 46 -8.56 3.28 -1.60
CA LYS A 46 -8.37 4.46 -2.47
C LYS A 46 -6.93 4.98 -2.39
N ILE A 47 -6.38 5.08 -1.17
CA ILE A 47 -4.98 5.46 -0.95
C ILE A 47 -4.04 4.48 -1.66
N PHE A 48 -4.24 3.18 -1.46
CA PHE A 48 -3.43 2.16 -2.09
C PHE A 48 -3.51 2.22 -3.61
N LEU A 49 -4.70 2.42 -4.18
CA LEU A 49 -4.87 2.55 -5.63
C LEU A 49 -4.15 3.78 -6.18
N TYR A 50 -4.21 4.91 -5.48
CA TYR A 50 -3.45 6.11 -5.84
C TYR A 50 -1.95 5.84 -5.84
N LEU A 51 -1.41 5.21 -4.80
CA LEU A 51 0.00 4.84 -4.71
C LEU A 51 0.38 3.85 -5.81
N LYS A 52 -0.43 2.82 -6.04
CA LYS A 52 -0.25 1.83 -7.10
C LYS A 52 -0.16 2.52 -8.46
N ILE A 53 -1.10 3.38 -8.82
CA ILE A 53 -1.10 4.08 -10.11
C ILE A 53 0.07 5.07 -10.20
N GLY A 54 0.31 5.86 -9.15
CA GLY A 54 1.37 6.87 -9.13
C GLY A 54 2.79 6.28 -9.21
N LEU A 55 2.98 5.06 -8.69
CA LEU A 55 4.27 4.37 -8.65
C LEU A 55 4.42 3.30 -9.74
N GLN A 56 3.33 2.86 -10.36
CA GLN A 56 3.37 1.99 -11.53
C GLN A 56 3.84 2.82 -12.73
N ALA A 57 5.08 2.55 -13.15
CA ALA A 57 5.86 3.23 -14.17
C ALA A 57 5.25 4.53 -14.73
N TYR A 58 5.78 5.64 -14.23
CA TYR A 58 6.06 6.90 -14.92
C TYR A 58 7.00 6.70 -16.15
N LYS A 59 6.86 5.60 -16.90
CA LYS A 59 7.67 5.24 -18.08
C LYS A 59 6.78 5.08 -19.29
N SER A 60 5.99 6.11 -19.56
CA SER A 60 5.09 6.25 -20.71
C SER A 60 5.78 6.20 -22.10
N ARG A 61 7.06 5.81 -22.25
CA ARG A 61 7.75 6.01 -23.56
C ARG A 61 8.62 4.91 -24.15
N ARG A 62 8.94 3.78 -23.52
CA ARG A 62 9.78 2.76 -24.20
C ARG A 62 9.48 1.34 -23.72
N ALA A 63 8.92 0.53 -24.62
CA ALA A 63 9.09 -0.92 -24.87
C ALA A 63 9.29 -1.95 -23.73
N ASP A 64 9.39 -1.55 -22.47
CA ASP A 64 9.64 -2.42 -21.34
C ASP A 64 8.33 -2.79 -20.62
N PRO A 65 8.27 -3.97 -19.99
CA PRO A 65 7.16 -4.34 -19.12
C PRO A 65 6.94 -3.29 -18.01
N PRO A 66 5.68 -3.12 -17.54
CA PRO A 66 5.38 -2.26 -16.40
C PRO A 66 6.30 -2.61 -15.22
N SER A 67 6.98 -1.60 -14.68
CA SER A 67 7.85 -1.73 -13.52
C SER A 67 7.50 -0.65 -12.50
N TRP A 68 7.74 -0.92 -11.22
CA TRP A 68 7.37 -0.03 -10.13
C TRP A 68 8.57 0.85 -9.79
N ILE A 69 8.36 2.15 -9.70
CA ILE A 69 9.43 3.13 -9.37
C ILE A 69 9.48 3.38 -7.86
N VAL A 70 9.78 2.31 -7.10
CA VAL A 70 9.91 2.36 -5.63
C VAL A 70 11.32 2.81 -5.24
N GLY A 71 11.41 3.85 -4.42
CA GLY A 71 12.66 4.47 -4.01
C GLY A 71 12.86 5.89 -4.54
N GLY A 72 13.59 6.70 -3.78
CA GLY A 72 14.06 8.01 -4.22
C GLY A 72 12.96 9.05 -4.43
N TYR A 73 13.23 10.00 -5.34
CA TYR A 73 12.41 11.18 -5.52
C TYR A 73 10.99 10.89 -6.04
N GLY A 74 10.83 9.96 -6.99
CA GLY A 74 9.52 9.66 -7.58
C GLY A 74 8.53 9.13 -6.55
N THR A 75 8.96 8.23 -5.66
CA THR A 75 8.11 7.75 -4.56
C THR A 75 7.77 8.86 -3.58
N LYS A 76 8.77 9.67 -3.21
CA LYS A 76 8.58 10.82 -2.32
C LYS A 76 7.56 11.81 -2.89
N GLU A 77 7.65 12.14 -4.17
CA GLU A 77 6.76 13.10 -4.83
C GLU A 77 5.30 12.66 -4.79
N VAL A 78 5.01 11.39 -5.06
CA VAL A 78 3.65 10.83 -4.98
C VAL A 78 3.09 10.96 -3.56
N ILE A 79 3.90 10.65 -2.54
CA ILE A 79 3.50 10.74 -1.13
C ILE A 79 3.28 12.20 -0.71
N ASP A 80 4.24 13.08 -1.03
CA ASP A 80 4.18 14.51 -0.70
C ASP A 80 2.97 15.17 -1.37
N ARG A 81 2.63 14.76 -2.59
CA ARG A 81 1.45 15.27 -3.31
C ARG A 81 0.15 14.88 -2.63
N ALA A 82 0.00 13.63 -2.19
CA ALA A 82 -1.16 13.17 -1.42
C ALA A 82 -1.27 13.91 -0.08
N LEU A 83 -0.15 14.06 0.64
CA LEU A 83 -0.09 14.80 1.90
C LEU A 83 -0.46 16.27 1.71
N PHE A 84 -0.01 16.91 0.63
CA PHE A 84 -0.29 18.31 0.33
C PHE A 84 -1.74 18.55 -0.11
N LYS A 85 -2.27 17.71 -1.01
CA LYS A 85 -3.62 17.83 -1.54
C LYS A 85 -4.31 16.45 -1.54
N PRO A 86 -4.95 16.04 -0.43
CA PRO A 86 -5.60 14.73 -0.32
C PRO A 86 -6.67 14.49 -1.39
N THR A 87 -7.26 15.57 -1.90
CA THR A 87 -8.25 15.53 -2.99
C THR A 87 -7.72 15.00 -4.33
N VAL A 88 -6.43 14.72 -4.46
CA VAL A 88 -5.88 14.00 -5.63
C VAL A 88 -6.13 12.50 -5.57
N ILE A 89 -6.43 11.97 -4.37
CA ILE A 89 -6.82 10.58 -4.15
C ILE A 89 -8.33 10.47 -4.34
N ASP A 90 -9.08 11.28 -3.60
CA ASP A 90 -10.54 11.30 -3.63
C ASP A 90 -11.05 12.71 -3.25
N PRO A 91 -12.02 13.31 -3.96
CA PRO A 91 -12.54 14.64 -3.66
C PRO A 91 -12.97 14.89 -2.21
N GLU A 92 -13.40 13.85 -1.49
CA GLU A 92 -13.89 13.94 -0.11
C GLU A 92 -12.76 13.85 0.94
N PHE A 93 -11.55 13.50 0.52
CA PHE A 93 -10.44 13.31 1.45
C PHE A 93 -9.94 14.61 2.07
N THR A 94 -9.70 14.52 3.37
CA THR A 94 -9.10 15.55 4.22
C THR A 94 -7.69 15.15 4.68
N LYS A 95 -7.05 15.99 5.49
CA LYS A 95 -5.69 15.71 6.01
C LYS A 95 -5.65 14.50 6.94
N GLU A 96 -6.74 14.23 7.63
CA GLU A 96 -6.90 13.14 8.59
C GLU A 96 -6.80 11.78 7.88
N HIS A 97 -7.43 11.64 6.70
CA HIS A 97 -7.40 10.41 5.90
C HIS A 97 -5.98 10.01 5.47
N VAL A 98 -5.11 11.00 5.21
CA VAL A 98 -3.73 10.78 4.76
C VAL A 98 -2.69 10.93 5.88
N ALA A 99 -3.12 11.11 7.14
CA ALA A 99 -2.22 11.36 8.26
C ALA A 99 -1.28 10.18 8.60
N LEU A 100 -1.57 9.00 8.06
CA LEU A 100 -0.74 7.80 8.20
C LEU A 100 0.41 7.76 7.18
N LEU A 101 0.33 8.50 6.07
CA LEU A 101 1.34 8.45 5.02
C LEU A 101 2.69 8.95 5.53
N GLY A 102 3.75 8.18 5.26
CA GLY A 102 5.12 8.52 5.66
C GLY A 102 5.45 8.26 7.14
N LYS A 103 4.48 7.80 7.94
CA LYS A 103 4.75 7.32 9.31
C LYS A 103 5.29 5.90 9.26
N ASP A 104 6.34 5.63 10.02
CA ASP A 104 6.87 4.28 10.16
C ASP A 104 5.87 3.42 10.97
N PRO A 105 5.56 2.19 10.53
CA PRO A 105 4.61 1.32 11.22
C PRO A 105 5.18 0.65 12.47
N GLY A 106 6.44 0.90 12.84
CA GLY A 106 7.08 0.34 14.02
C GLY A 106 7.77 -1.00 13.79
N GLU A 107 8.47 -1.48 14.81
CA GLU A 107 9.31 -2.69 14.74
C GLU A 107 8.50 -3.98 14.55
N GLU A 108 7.20 -3.96 14.89
CA GLU A 108 6.28 -5.07 14.67
C GLU A 108 6.06 -5.40 13.19
N VAL A 109 6.25 -4.43 12.30
CA VAL A 109 6.22 -4.66 10.85
C VAL A 109 7.61 -5.12 10.43
N ASP A 110 7.82 -6.42 10.42
CA ASP A 110 9.05 -7.04 9.97
C ASP A 110 8.84 -7.96 8.77
N SER A 111 9.86 -8.74 8.42
CA SER A 111 9.77 -9.66 7.28
C SER A 111 8.71 -10.73 7.48
N VAL A 112 8.58 -11.23 8.70
CA VAL A 112 7.64 -12.30 9.07
C VAL A 112 6.22 -11.76 8.99
N TRP A 113 5.97 -10.61 9.61
CA TRP A 113 4.67 -9.93 9.50
C TRP A 113 4.28 -9.69 8.04
N TRP A 114 5.23 -9.29 7.18
CA TRP A 114 4.92 -9.05 5.76
C TRP A 114 4.52 -10.34 5.03
N ASP A 115 5.18 -11.46 5.33
CA ASP A 115 4.83 -12.77 4.75
C ASP A 115 3.44 -13.21 5.23
N ASP A 116 3.12 -13.06 6.52
CA ASP A 116 1.81 -13.38 7.09
C ASP A 116 0.70 -12.49 6.50
N MET A 117 0.96 -11.19 6.39
CA MET A 117 0.06 -10.22 5.77
C MET A 117 -0.22 -10.56 4.30
N LEU A 118 0.78 -11.07 3.56
CA LEU A 118 0.56 -11.55 2.20
C LEU A 118 -0.38 -12.76 2.15
N VAL A 119 -0.20 -13.72 3.05
CA VAL A 119 -1.08 -14.90 3.13
C VAL A 119 -2.52 -14.45 3.37
N ASN A 120 -2.73 -13.59 4.38
CA ASN A 120 -4.04 -13.02 4.71
C ASN A 120 -4.67 -12.32 3.49
N TRP A 121 -3.88 -11.57 2.70
CA TRP A 121 -4.35 -10.88 1.50
C TRP A 121 -4.98 -11.80 0.45
N PHE A 122 -4.55 -13.07 0.38
CA PHE A 122 -4.96 -14.04 -0.65
C PHE A 122 -5.90 -15.13 -0.17
N GLU A 123 -5.99 -15.40 1.13
CA GLU A 123 -6.92 -16.40 1.65
C GLU A 123 -8.37 -16.02 1.28
N GLU A 124 -9.07 -16.91 0.58
CA GLU A 124 -10.53 -16.89 0.53
C GLU A 124 -11.05 -17.27 1.92
N PRO A 125 -12.21 -16.75 2.37
CA PRO A 125 -12.75 -17.15 3.66
C PRO A 125 -12.90 -18.67 3.67
N GLU A 126 -12.21 -19.35 4.58
CA GLU A 126 -12.71 -20.63 5.05
C GLU A 126 -14.10 -20.31 5.60
N GLU A 127 -15.15 -20.90 5.00
CA GLU A 127 -16.44 -20.96 5.65
C GLU A 127 -16.18 -21.63 7.00
N GLU A 128 -16.09 -20.83 8.07
CA GLU A 128 -16.25 -21.34 9.43
C GLU A 128 -17.61 -22.04 9.40
N GLY A 129 -17.56 -23.37 9.30
CA GLY A 129 -18.73 -24.20 9.38
C GLY A 129 -19.52 -23.76 10.60
N GLU A 130 -20.77 -23.40 10.37
CA GLU A 130 -21.78 -23.38 11.41
C GLU A 130 -21.85 -24.80 11.99
N ASP A 131 -20.99 -25.10 12.97
CA ASP A 131 -21.18 -26.24 13.85
C ASP A 131 -22.38 -25.90 14.75
N GLN A 132 -23.59 -26.12 14.20
CA GLN A 132 -24.83 -26.28 14.96
C GLN A 132 -25.19 -27.76 15.09
#